data_AF-A0A3D0P4B3-F1
#
_entry.id   AF-A0A3D0P4B3-F1
#
_cell.length_a   1.000
_cell.length_b   1.000
_cell.length_c   1.000
_cell.angle_alpha   90.00
_cell.angle_beta   90.00
_cell.angle_gamma   90.00
#
_symmetry.space_group_name_H-M   'P 1'
#
loop_
_entity.id
_entity.type
_entity.pdbx_description
1 polymer ?
#
loop_
_entity_poly.entity_id
_entity_poly.type
_entity_poly.pdbx_seq_one_letter_code
_entity_poly.pdbx_strand_id
1 'polypeptide(L)'
;GWVVKVELAGVAAEDVEIEVEGNVLYITGCRKDRSCAAGASYHQMEITYSRFEKTLKFPSPIEGVQLDHMFDNGLLIIRLRSKER
;
A
#
# COMPACT_ATOMS: atom_id res chain seq x y z
N GLY A 1 -0.46 18.02 -7.79
CA GLY A 1 -0.04 16.63 -7.53
C GLY A 1 -0.89 16.06 -6.42
N TRP A 2 -0.89 14.74 -6.26
CA TRP A 2 -1.70 14.04 -5.26
C TRP A 2 -0.79 13.37 -4.22
N VAL A 3 -1.31 13.23 -3.00
CA VAL A 3 -0.68 12.41 -1.96
C VAL A 3 -1.69 11.39 -1.48
N VAL A 4 -1.31 10.12 -1.51
CA VAL A 4 -2.10 9.02 -0.98
C VAL A 4 -1.37 8.45 0.23
N LYS A 5 -2.10 8.25 1.33
CA LYS A 5 -1.60 7.59 2.53
C LYS A 5 -2.40 6.34 2.81
N VAL A 6 -1.71 5.24 3.06
CA VAL A 6 -2.33 3.94 3.32
C VAL A 6 -1.71 3.32 4.57
N GLU A 7 -2.56 2.89 5.50
CA GLU A 7 -2.15 2.08 6.66
C GLU A 7 -1.75 0.69 6.20
N LEU A 8 -0.50 0.31 6.46
CA LEU A 8 0.12 -0.98 6.12
C LEU A 8 1.14 -1.40 7.20
N ALA A 9 0.89 -1.12 8.47
CA ALA A 9 1.75 -1.56 9.57
C ALA A 9 1.87 -3.10 9.55
N GLY A 10 3.09 -3.59 9.75
CA GLY A 10 3.40 -5.02 9.70
C GLY A 10 3.42 -5.63 8.29
N VAL A 11 3.26 -4.86 7.22
CA VAL A 11 3.41 -5.33 5.83
C VAL A 11 4.82 -5.01 5.35
N ALA A 12 5.52 -6.01 4.79
CA ALA A 12 6.83 -5.79 4.17
C ALA A 12 6.66 -5.06 2.83
N ALA A 13 7.59 -4.17 2.47
CA ALA A 13 7.50 -3.40 1.22
C ALA A 13 7.46 -4.31 -0.02
N GLU A 14 8.17 -5.44 0.02
CA GLU A 14 8.17 -6.48 -1.02
C GLU A 14 6.83 -7.23 -1.17
N ASP A 15 5.95 -7.14 -0.17
CA ASP A 15 4.60 -7.74 -0.19
C ASP A 15 3.54 -6.74 -0.72
N VAL A 16 3.96 -5.60 -1.29
CA VAL A 16 3.10 -4.53 -1.82
C VAL A 16 3.40 -4.26 -3.29
N GLU A 17 2.33 -4.15 -4.09
CA GLU A 17 2.39 -3.80 -5.50
C GLU A 17 1.55 -2.53 -5.75
N ILE A 18 2.09 -1.65 -6.60
CA ILE A 18 1.50 -0.35 -6.92
C ILE A 18 1.43 -0.24 -8.44
N GLU A 19 0.22 -0.13 -8.98
CA GLU A 19 -0.02 -0.03 -10.42
C GLU A 19 -0.87 1.19 -10.74
N VAL A 20 -0.66 1.76 -11.93
CA VAL A 20 -1.43 2.90 -12.44
C VAL A 20 -1.99 2.53 -13.81
N GLU A 21 -3.30 2.67 -13.97
CA GLU A 21 -4.01 2.48 -15.24
C GLU A 21 -5.00 3.64 -15.44
N GLY A 22 -4.82 4.42 -16.50
CA GLY A 22 -5.59 5.61 -16.82
C GLY A 22 -5.59 6.66 -15.70
N ASN A 23 -6.71 6.73 -14.98
CA ASN A 23 -6.90 7.60 -13.82
C ASN A 23 -7.07 6.82 -12.50
N VAL A 24 -6.66 5.57 -12.45
CA VAL A 24 -6.83 4.68 -11.31
C VAL A 24 -5.47 4.25 -10.76
N LEU A 25 -5.31 4.33 -9.44
CA LEU A 25 -4.19 3.78 -8.70
C LEU A 25 -4.66 2.52 -7.97
N TYR A 26 -3.97 1.42 -8.22
CA TYR A 26 -4.15 0.14 -7.54
C TYR A 26 -3.02 -0.07 -6.54
N ILE A 27 -3.39 -0.47 -5.32
CA ILE A 27 -2.46 -0.83 -4.26
C ILE A 27 -2.90 -2.20 -3.73
N THR A 28 -2.14 -3.22 -4.08
CA THR A 28 -2.42 -4.62 -3.74
C THR A 28 -1.30 -5.17 -2.87
N GLY A 29 -1.59 -6.24 -2.13
CA GLY A 29 -0.58 -6.91 -1.33
C GLY A 29 -1.16 -7.92 -0.36
N CYS A 30 -0.31 -8.46 0.51
CA CYS A 30 -0.73 -9.43 1.52
C CYS A 30 -0.07 -9.15 2.87
N ARG A 31 -0.88 -8.96 3.92
CA ARG A 31 -0.38 -8.92 5.29
C ARG A 31 -0.21 -10.35 5.78
N LYS A 32 1.03 -10.78 5.96
CA LYS A 32 1.40 -12.13 6.40
C LYS A 32 1.67 -12.14 7.91
N ASP A 33 1.17 -13.17 8.57
CA ASP A 33 1.56 -13.43 9.95
C ASP A 33 2.95 -14.07 9.97
N ARG A 34 3.92 -13.35 10.53
CA ARG A 34 5.29 -13.84 10.71
C ARG A 34 5.63 -14.05 12.20
N SER A 35 4.64 -13.94 13.08
CA SER A 35 4.84 -13.87 14.53
C SER A 35 4.53 -15.16 15.29
N CYS A 36 3.76 -16.09 14.72
CA CYS A 36 3.49 -17.38 15.37
C CYS A 36 4.70 -18.30 15.25
N ALA A 37 5.51 -18.37 16.31
CA ALA A 37 6.56 -19.38 16.43
C ALA A 37 5.97 -20.75 16.78
N ALA A 38 6.65 -21.82 16.36
CA ALA A 38 6.27 -23.18 16.73
C ALA A 38 6.22 -23.34 18.27
N GLY A 39 5.11 -23.89 18.76
CA GLY A 39 4.90 -24.13 20.20
C GLY A 39 4.14 -23.04 20.96
N ALA A 40 3.68 -21.98 20.28
CA ALA A 40 2.79 -20.97 20.85
C ALA A 40 1.40 -21.01 20.23
N SER A 41 0.40 -20.50 20.95
CA SER A 41 -0.97 -20.29 20.46
C SER A 41 -1.40 -18.86 20.72
N TYR A 42 -2.13 -18.28 19.78
CA TYR A 42 -2.72 -16.96 19.96
C TYR A 42 -3.79 -17.00 21.05
N HIS A 43 -3.62 -16.18 22.08
CA HIS A 43 -4.71 -15.90 23.02
C HIS A 43 -5.71 -14.88 22.44
N GLN A 44 -5.22 -13.86 21.73
CA GLN A 44 -6.01 -12.84 21.05
C GLN A 44 -5.28 -12.34 19.81
N MET A 45 -6.03 -12.05 18.74
CA MET A 45 -5.50 -11.52 17.48
C MET A 45 -6.53 -10.58 16.85
N GLU A 46 -6.24 -9.28 16.84
CA GLU A 46 -7.09 -8.25 16.21
C GLU A 46 -6.63 -7.92 14.78
N ILE A 47 -5.40 -8.30 14.44
CA ILE A 47 -4.80 -8.03 13.14
C ILE A 47 -5.31 -9.06 12.15
N THR A 48 -6.04 -8.60 11.13
CA THR A 48 -6.42 -9.45 10.00
C THR A 48 -5.21 -9.64 9.07
N TYR A 49 -4.78 -10.90 8.94
CA TYR A 49 -3.76 -11.32 7.98
C TYR A 49 -4.43 -11.85 6.71
N SER A 50 -4.42 -11.05 5.65
CA SER A 50 -5.03 -11.40 4.37
C SER A 50 -4.43 -10.62 3.21
N ARG A 51 -4.83 -10.99 2.00
CA ARG A 51 -4.71 -10.10 0.83
C ARG A 51 -5.51 -8.82 1.09
N PHE A 52 -4.97 -7.69 0.65
CA PHE A 52 -5.66 -6.41 0.61
C PHE A 52 -5.59 -5.83 -0.81
N GLU A 53 -6.56 -4.97 -1.11
CA GLU A 53 -6.64 -4.24 -2.37
C GLU A 53 -7.28 -2.87 -2.10
N LYS A 54 -6.68 -1.82 -2.64
CA LYS A 54 -7.22 -0.46 -2.62
C LYS A 54 -7.17 0.10 -4.03
N THR A 55 -8.33 0.55 -4.48
CA THR A 55 -8.52 1.11 -5.82
C THR A 55 -8.97 2.55 -5.68
N LEU A 56 -8.14 3.49 -6.15
CA LEU A 56 -8.36 4.92 -5.98
C LEU A 56 -8.49 5.59 -7.34
N LYS A 57 -9.66 6.15 -7.62
CA LYS A 57 -9.95 6.88 -8.85
C LYS A 57 -9.68 8.37 -8.68
N PHE A 58 -8.92 8.95 -9.60
CA PHE A 58 -8.58 10.37 -9.62
C PHE A 58 -9.47 11.14 -10.61
N PRO A 59 -9.66 12.45 -10.40
CA PRO A 59 -10.48 13.28 -11.28
C PRO A 59 -9.84 13.53 -12.66
N SER A 60 -8.55 13.23 -12.84
CA SER A 60 -7.82 13.35 -14.11
C SER A 60 -6.92 12.13 -14.32
N PRO A 61 -6.51 11.83 -15.58
CA PRO A 61 -5.50 10.81 -15.84
C PRO A 61 -4.25 11.04 -15.00
N ILE A 62 -3.70 9.95 -14.49
CA ILE A 62 -2.45 9.92 -13.72
C ILE A 62 -1.38 9.05 -14.40
N GLU A 63 -1.68 8.48 -15.57
CA GLU A 63 -0.65 7.89 -16.43
C GLU A 63 0.46 8.89 -16.76
N GLY A 64 1.70 8.41 -16.70
CA GLY A 64 2.88 9.22 -17.02
C GLY A 64 3.27 10.26 -15.97
N VAL A 65 2.56 10.38 -14.84
CA VAL A 65 3.00 11.18 -13.69
C VAL A 65 4.25 10.58 -13.06
N GLN A 66 5.07 11.41 -12.42
CA GLN A 66 6.15 10.90 -11.58
C GLN A 66 5.54 10.35 -10.29
N LEU A 67 5.78 9.07 -10.02
CA LEU A 67 5.36 8.38 -8.81
C LEU A 67 6.59 8.15 -7.92
N ASP A 68 6.59 8.76 -6.74
CA ASP A 68 7.49 8.38 -5.65
C ASP A 68 6.68 7.74 -4.53
N HIS A 69 7.29 6.83 -3.78
CA HIS A 69 6.67 6.29 -2.58
C HIS A 69 7.69 6.08 -1.47
N MET A 70 7.20 6.01 -0.23
CA MET A 70 7.99 5.64 0.94
C MET A 70 7.13 4.93 1.96
N PHE A 71 7.78 4.10 2.77
CA PHE A 71 7.19 3.53 3.97
C PHE A 71 7.73 4.26 5.20
N ASP A 72 6.84 4.74 6.05
CA ASP A 72 7.20 5.41 7.30
C ASP A 72 6.19 5.05 8.39
N ASN A 73 6.66 4.52 9.51
CA ASN A 73 5.84 4.19 10.69
C ASN A 73 4.56 3.38 10.37
N GLY A 74 4.67 2.39 9.49
CA GLY A 74 3.53 1.56 9.08
C GLY A 74 2.59 2.23 8.07
N LEU A 75 2.99 3.35 7.48
CA LEU A 75 2.25 4.01 6.41
C LEU A 75 2.99 3.89 5.09
N LEU A 76 2.29 3.50 4.04
CA LEU A 76 2.71 3.75 2.67
C LEU A 76 2.25 5.15 2.26
N ILE A 77 3.19 5.98 1.82
CA ILE A 77 2.95 7.34 1.35
C ILE A 77 3.35 7.42 -0.12
N ILE A 78 2.38 7.61 -1.00
CA ILE A 78 2.58 7.75 -2.45
C ILE A 78 2.41 9.21 -2.83
N ARG A 79 3.36 9.76 -3.60
CA ARG A 79 3.34 11.11 -4.15
C ARG A 79 3.26 11.03 -5.66
N LEU A 80 2.19 11.58 -6.23
CA LEU A 80 1.97 11.69 -7.67
C LEU A 80 2.21 13.15 -8.11
N ARG A 81 3.25 13.39 -8.91
CA ARG A 81 3.60 14.72 -9.42
C ARG A 81 3.41 14.78 -10.93
N SER A 82 2.77 15.84 -11.41
CA SER A 82 2.77 16.14 -12.85
C SER A 82 4.22 16.26 -13.34
N LYS A 83 4.49 15.84 -14.57
CA LYS A 83 5.81 16.01 -15.20
C LYS A 83 6.16 17.48 -15.49
N GLU A 84 5.26 18.43 -15.26
CA GLU A 84 5.50 19.86 -15.54
C GLU A 84 5.84 20.68 -14.28
N ARG A 85 7.03 21.28 -14.31
CA ARG A 85 7.17 22.72 -14.59
C ARG A 85 8.00 22.90 -15.85
#